data_AF-A0A382ULC1-F1
#
_entry.id   AF-A0A382ULC1-F1
#
_cell.length_a   1.000
_cell.length_b   1.000
_cell.length_c   1.000
_cell.angle_alpha   90.00
_cell.angle_beta   90.00
_cell.angle_gamma   90.00
#
_symmetry.space_group_name_H-M   'P 1'
#
loop_
_entity.id
_entity.type
_entity.pdbx_description
1 polymer ?
#
loop_
_entity_poly.entity_id
_entity_poly.type
_entity_poly.pdbx_seq_one_letter_code
_entity_poly.pdbx_strand_id
1 'polypeptide(L)'
;MRYIDECGYGVDASEMDIRCWRCGYKRNTERCHIIPDSLDGKDTPSNYVLLCNDCHIEAPNVNDPNEMDNWIRSTNVGMYDNFWKIREVWDFVWKDVTNHWGEKLNDSTKEWMTKEFLKRLYSNNIDPQWIGIKKIMGCIK
;
A
#
# COMPACT_ATOMS: atom_id res chain seq x y z
N MET A 1 24.23 12.10 2.73
CA MET A 1 23.19 11.43 1.92
C MET A 1 23.15 9.98 2.40
N ARG A 2 22.04 9.54 3.00
CA ARG A 2 21.87 8.14 3.41
C ARG A 2 21.56 7.35 2.13
N TYR A 3 22.30 6.29 1.85
CA TYR A 3 21.95 5.40 0.74
C TYR A 3 20.62 4.73 1.10
N ILE A 4 19.54 5.13 0.44
CA ILE A 4 18.25 4.47 0.57
C ILE A 4 18.31 3.29 -0.38
N ASP A 5 18.34 2.08 0.18
CA ASP A 5 18.13 0.87 -0.61
C ASP A 5 16.64 0.82 -1.03
N GLU A 6 16.40 0.97 -2.32
CA GLU A 6 15.09 0.89 -2.95
C GLU A 6 14.45 -0.50 -2.80
N CYS A 7 15.22 -1.55 -2.44
CA CYS A 7 14.74 -2.92 -2.38
C CYS A 7 13.49 -3.08 -1.51
N GLY A 8 12.33 -3.23 -2.15
CA GLY A 8 11.07 -3.40 -1.46
C GLY A 8 10.29 -2.11 -1.24
N TYR A 9 10.66 -0.99 -1.86
CA TYR A 9 9.75 0.12 -2.16
C TYR A 9 8.79 -0.25 -3.31
N GLY A 10 7.74 0.54 -3.49
CA GLY A 10 6.86 0.41 -4.65
C GLY A 10 7.39 1.11 -5.92
N VAL A 11 8.57 1.74 -5.83
CA VAL A 11 9.17 2.60 -6.85
C VAL A 11 10.69 2.38 -6.89
N ASP A 12 11.27 2.47 -8.07
CA ASP A 12 12.72 2.52 -8.26
C ASP A 12 13.26 3.92 -7.89
N ALA A 13 14.46 3.98 -7.34
CA ALA A 13 15.17 5.20 -6.94
C ALA A 13 15.30 6.20 -8.09
N SER A 14 15.42 5.71 -9.33
CA SER A 14 15.49 6.57 -10.52
C SER A 14 14.18 7.30 -10.86
N GLU A 15 13.05 6.90 -10.26
CA GLU A 15 11.72 7.49 -10.47
C GLU A 15 11.06 8.00 -9.18
N MET A 16 11.80 8.01 -8.05
CA MET A 16 11.30 8.44 -6.74
C MET A 16 10.88 9.92 -6.70
N ASP A 17 11.27 10.73 -7.69
CA ASP A 17 10.88 12.13 -7.85
C ASP A 17 9.57 12.33 -8.63
N ILE A 18 9.08 11.30 -9.33
CA ILE A 18 7.89 11.36 -10.19
C ILE A 18 6.78 10.36 -9.83
N ARG A 19 7.07 9.43 -8.92
CA ARG A 19 6.15 8.36 -8.50
C ARG A 19 6.03 8.32 -6.99
N CYS A 20 4.86 7.90 -6.51
CA CYS A 20 4.63 7.70 -5.08
C CYS A 20 5.45 6.50 -4.56
N TRP A 21 6.15 6.69 -3.45
CA TRP A 21 7.10 5.71 -2.90
C TRP A 21 6.44 4.39 -2.46
N ARG A 22 5.16 4.44 -2.06
CA ARG A 22 4.38 3.25 -1.69
C ARG A 22 3.71 2.55 -2.86
N CYS A 23 2.89 3.27 -3.62
CA CYS A 23 2.05 2.63 -4.64
C CYS A 23 2.73 2.48 -6.00
N GLY A 24 3.82 3.21 -6.27
CA GLY A 24 4.54 3.17 -7.55
C GLY A 24 3.86 3.90 -8.71
N TYR A 25 2.66 4.45 -8.52
CA TYR A 25 1.95 5.17 -9.59
C TYR A 25 2.57 6.54 -9.85
N LYS A 26 2.62 6.91 -11.13
CA LYS A 26 2.99 8.26 -11.58
C LYS A 26 1.82 9.20 -11.42
N ARG A 27 1.89 10.09 -10.42
CA ARG A 27 0.85 11.07 -10.08
C ARG A 27 1.41 12.15 -9.17
N ASN A 28 0.63 13.19 -8.91
CA ASN A 28 1.02 14.26 -7.99
C ASN A 28 1.38 13.69 -6.61
N THR A 29 2.57 14.03 -6.14
CA THR A 29 3.09 13.64 -4.83
C THR A 29 3.26 14.85 -3.93
N GLU A 30 3.13 14.60 -2.64
CA GLU A 30 3.25 15.53 -1.54
C GLU A 30 4.44 15.12 -0.68
N ARG A 31 5.05 16.11 -0.01
CA ARG A 31 6.06 15.85 1.02
C ARG A 31 5.34 15.36 2.28
N CYS A 32 5.49 14.08 2.58
CA CYS A 32 4.98 13.49 3.81
C CYS A 32 6.12 13.41 4.83
N HIS A 33 5.94 13.97 6.02
CA HIS A 33 6.94 13.91 7.08
C HIS A 33 7.06 12.49 7.64
N ILE A 34 8.29 11.99 7.81
CA ILE A 34 8.59 10.70 8.45
C ILE A 34 8.23 10.76 9.94
N ILE A 35 8.71 11.80 10.64
CA ILE A 35 8.22 12.21 11.95
C ILE A 35 7.37 13.47 11.75
N PRO A 36 6.09 13.50 12.17
CA PRO A 36 5.24 14.66 11.96
C PRO A 36 5.67 15.86 12.81
N ASP A 37 5.39 17.08 12.33
CA ASP A 37 5.71 18.34 13.01
C ASP A 37 5.12 18.42 14.43
N SER A 38 3.92 17.87 14.63
CA SER A 38 3.27 17.79 15.95
C SER A 38 4.03 16.93 16.97
N LEU A 39 5.03 16.16 16.53
CA LEU A 39 5.92 15.34 17.34
C LEU A 39 7.38 15.83 17.22
N ASP A 40 7.58 17.12 16.94
CA ASP A 40 8.89 17.79 16.78
C ASP A 40 9.70 17.31 15.56
N GLY A 41 9.02 16.74 14.56
CA GLY A 41 9.62 16.36 13.30
C GLY A 41 10.08 17.57 12.48
N LYS A 42 11.33 17.58 12.05
CA LYS A 42 11.92 18.74 11.35
C LYS A 42 11.46 18.86 9.90
N ASP A 43 11.30 20.11 9.45
CA ASP A 43 11.03 20.43 8.05
C ASP A 43 12.32 20.38 7.20
N THR A 44 12.88 19.18 7.01
CA THR A 44 14.13 18.97 6.26
C THR A 44 14.01 17.79 5.28
N PRO A 45 14.77 17.79 4.16
CA PRO A 45 14.71 16.71 3.17
C PRO A 45 14.93 15.30 3.73
N SER A 46 15.70 15.15 4.81
CA SER A 46 15.95 13.88 5.48
C SER A 46 14.75 13.31 6.25
N ASN A 47 13.71 14.11 6.46
CA ASN A 47 12.49 13.76 7.19
C ASN A 47 11.28 13.67 6.24
N TYR A 48 11.48 13.52 4.93
CA TYR A 48 10.36 13.36 3.99
C TYR A 48 10.43 12.06 3.18
N VAL A 49 9.25 11.62 2.78
CA VAL A 49 9.02 10.72 1.65
C VAL A 49 8.02 11.36 0.69
N LEU A 50 8.02 10.96 -0.58
CA LEU A 50 7.04 11.44 -1.57
C LEU A 50 5.89 10.45 -1.71
N LEU A 51 4.71 10.86 -1.27
CA LEU A 51 3.48 10.07 -1.35
C LEU A 51 2.42 10.85 -2.11
N CYS A 52 1.58 10.17 -2.87
CA CYS A 52 0.32 10.76 -3.34
C CYS A 52 -0.64 11.02 -2.17
N ASN A 53 -1.66 11.86 -2.37
CA ASN A 53 -2.68 12.16 -1.36
C ASN A 53 -3.27 10.90 -0.68
N ASP A 54 -3.67 9.87 -1.42
CA ASP A 54 -4.30 8.67 -0.82
C ASP A 54 -3.35 7.91 0.10
N CYS A 55 -2.11 7.70 -0.33
CA CYS A 55 -1.09 7.08 0.53
C CYS A 55 -0.66 8.00 1.67
N HIS A 56 -0.65 9.31 1.48
CA HIS A 56 -0.28 10.26 2.54
C HIS A 56 -1.28 10.20 3.69
N ILE A 57 -2.58 10.10 3.40
CA ILE A 57 -3.63 9.94 4.42
C ILE A 57 -3.45 8.65 5.23
N GLU A 58 -3.01 7.56 4.59
CA GLU A 58 -2.78 6.27 5.23
C GLU A 58 -1.43 6.16 5.96
N ALA A 59 -0.55 7.15 5.82
CA ALA A 59 0.80 7.10 6.38
C ALA A 59 0.80 7.14 7.91
N PRO A 60 1.76 6.46 8.57
CA PRO A 60 1.85 6.45 10.04
C PRO A 60 2.21 7.83 10.60
N ASN A 61 1.55 8.23 11.69
CA ASN A 61 1.82 9.46 12.44
C ASN A 61 2.44 9.13 13.81
N VAL A 62 3.68 8.65 13.82
CA VAL A 62 4.35 8.16 15.04
C VAL A 62 5.71 8.79 15.24
N ASN A 63 6.21 8.79 16.48
CA ASN A 63 7.56 9.25 16.82
C ASN A 63 8.62 8.12 16.70
N ASP A 64 8.54 7.32 15.64
CA ASP A 64 9.54 6.30 15.29
C ASP A 64 9.95 6.48 13.83
N PRO A 65 11.20 6.88 13.55
CA PRO A 65 11.62 7.21 12.18
C PRO A 65 11.72 5.98 11.27
N ASN A 66 11.63 4.77 11.81
CA ASN A 66 11.64 3.54 11.02
C ASN A 66 10.24 3.13 10.54
N GLU A 67 9.18 3.62 11.19
CA GLU A 67 7.83 3.14 10.93
C GLU A 67 7.33 3.52 9.53
N MET A 68 7.70 4.70 9.03
CA MET A 68 7.37 5.10 7.64
C MET A 68 7.97 4.12 6.62
N ASP A 69 9.25 3.77 6.77
CA ASP A 69 9.95 2.84 5.87
C ASP A 69 9.35 1.42 5.99
N ASN A 70 9.13 0.93 7.22
CA ASN A 70 8.47 -0.35 7.48
C ASN A 70 7.07 -0.42 6.86
N TRP A 71 6.27 0.64 7.02
CA TRP A 71 4.94 0.74 6.47
C TRP A 71 4.96 0.73 4.94
N ILE A 72 5.80 1.54 4.31
CA ILE A 72 5.94 1.54 2.84
C ILE A 72 6.33 0.15 2.36
N ARG A 73 7.36 -0.46 2.96
CA ARG A 73 7.88 -1.78 2.55
C ARG A 73 6.89 -2.91 2.79
N SER A 74 6.07 -2.85 3.84
CA SER A 74 5.12 -3.92 4.14
C SER A 74 3.80 -3.81 3.36
N THR A 75 3.48 -2.64 2.83
CA THR A 75 2.18 -2.37 2.20
C THR A 75 2.22 -2.16 0.68
N ASN A 76 3.39 -1.95 0.05
CA ASN A 76 3.48 -1.95 -1.41
C ASN A 76 3.32 -3.36 -2.01
N VAL A 77 3.25 -3.43 -3.34
CA VAL A 77 3.16 -4.70 -4.10
C VAL A 77 4.32 -4.93 -5.07
N GLY A 78 5.36 -4.09 -5.05
CA GLY A 78 6.59 -4.27 -5.83
C GLY A 78 6.43 -4.33 -7.35
N MET A 79 5.25 -4.04 -7.89
CA MET A 79 4.96 -4.00 -9.32
C MET A 79 4.21 -2.72 -9.63
N TYR A 80 4.69 -1.99 -10.62
CA TYR A 80 4.06 -0.75 -11.06
C TYR A 80 2.63 -0.98 -11.51
N ASP A 81 1.82 0.03 -11.25
CA ASP A 81 0.44 0.12 -11.73
C ASP A 81 -0.50 -1.02 -11.25
N ASN A 82 -0.07 -1.89 -10.34
CA ASN A 82 -0.90 -2.96 -9.76
C ASN A 82 -1.55 -2.60 -8.42
N PHE A 83 -0.94 -1.70 -7.64
CA PHE A 83 -1.38 -1.38 -6.28
C PHE A 83 -2.87 -1.03 -6.18
N TRP A 84 -3.35 -0.04 -6.93
CA TRP A 84 -4.75 0.38 -6.87
C TRP A 84 -5.69 -0.62 -7.53
N LYS A 85 -5.20 -1.36 -8.53
CA LYS A 85 -5.99 -2.40 -9.16
C LYS A 85 -6.30 -3.54 -8.19
N ILE A 86 -5.34 -3.91 -7.34
CA ILE A 86 -5.54 -4.91 -6.28
C ILE A 86 -6.60 -4.44 -5.27
N ARG A 87 -6.51 -3.18 -4.81
CA ARG A 87 -7.51 -2.60 -3.89
C ARG A 87 -8.91 -2.52 -4.54
N GLU A 88 -8.98 -2.08 -5.80
CA GLU A 88 -10.24 -2.04 -6.56
C GLU A 88 -10.89 -3.43 -6.65
N VAL A 89 -10.12 -4.46 -6.98
CA VAL A 89 -10.62 -5.84 -7.06
C VAL A 89 -11.12 -6.33 -5.69
N TRP A 90 -10.41 -5.99 -4.61
CA TRP A 90 -10.83 -6.30 -3.24
C TRP A 90 -12.15 -5.62 -2.88
N ASP A 91 -12.29 -4.33 -3.19
CA ASP A 91 -13.52 -3.55 -2.94
C ASP A 91 -14.72 -4.13 -3.70
N PHE A 92 -14.52 -4.61 -4.92
CA PHE A 92 -15.58 -5.29 -5.67
C PHE A 92 -16.00 -6.62 -5.04
N VAL A 93 -15.04 -7.42 -4.55
CA VAL A 93 -15.38 -8.66 -3.82
C VAL A 93 -16.14 -8.34 -2.54
N TRP A 94 -15.77 -7.27 -1.84
CA TRP A 94 -16.47 -6.84 -0.62
C TRP A 94 -17.92 -6.42 -0.87
N LYS A 95 -18.20 -5.83 -2.03
CA LYS A 95 -19.57 -5.45 -2.45
C LYS A 95 -20.46 -6.65 -2.78
N ASP A 96 -19.88 -7.81 -3.08
CA ASP A 96 -20.62 -9.04 -3.43
C ASP A 96 -21.01 -9.87 -2.21
N VAL A 97 -20.63 -9.44 -1.00
CA VAL A 97 -20.93 -10.14 0.25
C VAL A 97 -21.69 -9.24 1.21
N THR A 98 -22.42 -9.87 2.12
CA THR A 98 -23.07 -9.21 3.26
C THR A 98 -22.92 -10.06 4.50
N ASN A 99 -23.08 -9.45 5.68
CA ASN A 99 -23.28 -10.22 6.89
C ASN A 99 -24.76 -10.56 7.10
N HIS A 100 -24.99 -11.56 7.95
CA HIS A 100 -26.30 -11.82 8.50
C HIS A 100 -26.51 -10.88 9.67
N TRP A 101 -27.41 -9.91 9.54
CA TRP A 101 -27.92 -9.11 10.66
C TRP A 101 -26.84 -8.46 11.54
N GLY A 102 -25.81 -7.86 10.94
CA GLY A 102 -24.77 -7.17 11.70
C GLY A 102 -23.74 -8.09 12.35
N GLU A 103 -23.81 -9.40 12.13
CA GLU A 103 -22.76 -10.33 12.54
C GLU A 103 -21.47 -10.12 11.75
N LYS A 104 -20.39 -10.76 12.18
CA LYS A 104 -19.17 -10.85 11.37
C LYS A 104 -19.41 -11.83 10.21
N LEU A 105 -18.68 -11.65 9.10
CA LEU A 105 -18.67 -12.65 8.05
C LEU A 105 -18.22 -14.00 8.61
N ASN A 106 -18.97 -15.05 8.28
CA ASN A 106 -18.62 -16.43 8.65
C ASN A 106 -17.44 -16.93 7.79
N ASP A 107 -16.88 -18.07 8.16
CA ASP A 107 -15.68 -18.58 7.51
C ASP A 107 -15.91 -19.06 6.08
N SER A 108 -17.09 -19.60 5.76
CA SER A 108 -17.42 -20.01 4.39
C SER A 108 -17.51 -18.81 3.44
N THR A 109 -18.05 -17.67 3.90
CA THR A 109 -18.04 -16.41 3.14
C THR A 109 -16.61 -15.91 2.94
N LYS A 110 -15.76 -15.90 3.98
CA LYS A 110 -14.35 -15.50 3.85
C LYS A 110 -13.57 -16.41 2.88
N GLU A 111 -13.85 -17.71 2.90
CA GLU A 111 -13.24 -18.68 1.98
C GLU A 111 -13.65 -18.38 0.54
N TRP A 112 -14.95 -18.12 0.29
CA TRP A 112 -15.44 -17.72 -1.01
C TRP A 112 -14.80 -16.41 -1.49
N MET A 113 -14.73 -15.39 -0.63
CA MET A 113 -14.09 -14.12 -0.94
C MET A 113 -12.63 -14.29 -1.35
N THR A 114 -11.89 -15.13 -0.63
CA THR A 114 -10.49 -15.41 -0.95
C THR A 114 -10.35 -16.02 -2.35
N LYS A 115 -11.19 -17.02 -2.68
CA LYS A 115 -11.19 -17.67 -4.00
C LYS A 115 -11.58 -16.68 -5.11
N GLU A 116 -12.62 -15.89 -4.89
CA GLU A 116 -13.11 -14.93 -5.87
C GLU A 116 -12.13 -13.76 -6.09
N PHE A 117 -11.49 -13.29 -5.02
CA PHE A 117 -10.42 -12.29 -5.09
C PHE A 117 -9.25 -12.78 -5.95
N LEU A 118 -8.70 -13.96 -5.67
CA LEU A 118 -7.62 -14.53 -6.47
C LEU A 118 -8.01 -14.71 -7.94
N LYS A 119 -9.21 -15.26 -8.21
CA LYS A 119 -9.75 -15.41 -9.57
C LYS A 119 -9.82 -14.08 -10.32
N ARG A 120 -10.28 -13.02 -9.66
CA ARG A 120 -10.38 -11.68 -10.27
C ARG A 120 -9.02 -11.03 -10.46
N LEU A 121 -8.04 -11.27 -9.58
CA LEU A 121 -6.66 -10.83 -9.81
C LEU A 121 -6.08 -11.45 -11.09
N TYR A 122 -6.19 -12.77 -11.26
CA TYR A 122 -5.75 -13.45 -12.49
C TYR A 122 -6.47 -12.91 -13.73
N SER A 123 -7.77 -12.64 -13.63
CA SER A 123 -8.56 -12.07 -14.74
C SER A 123 -8.13 -10.65 -15.13
N ASN A 124 -7.42 -9.94 -14.24
CA ASN A 124 -6.83 -8.63 -14.49
C ASN A 124 -5.32 -8.71 -14.79
N ASN A 125 -4.80 -9.89 -15.13
CA ASN A 125 -3.37 -10.15 -15.39
C ASN A 125 -2.46 -9.83 -14.20
N ILE A 126 -2.97 -9.94 -12.98
CA ILE A 126 -2.20 -9.78 -11.74
C ILE A 126 -1.99 -11.17 -11.16
N ASP A 127 -0.76 -11.66 -11.18
CA ASP A 127 -0.42 -12.96 -10.63
C ASP A 127 0.00 -12.85 -9.16
N PRO A 128 -0.81 -13.34 -8.21
CA PRO A 128 -0.52 -13.27 -6.78
C PRO A 128 0.71 -14.06 -6.35
N GLN A 129 1.17 -15.03 -7.14
CA GLN A 129 2.33 -15.85 -6.81
C GLN A 129 3.64 -15.06 -6.95
N TRP A 130 3.72 -14.18 -7.96
CA TRP A 130 4.88 -13.30 -8.17
C TRP A 130 4.95 -12.18 -7.14
N ILE A 131 3.80 -11.62 -6.76
CA ILE A 131 3.72 -10.53 -5.77
C ILE A 131 3.90 -11.07 -4.34
N GLY A 132 3.37 -12.26 -4.08
CA GLY A 132 3.32 -12.87 -2.76
C GLY A 132 2.08 -12.44 -1.97
N ILE A 133 1.37 -13.42 -1.41
CA ILE A 133 0.11 -13.20 -0.68
C ILE A 133 0.28 -12.20 0.48
N LYS A 134 1.40 -12.28 1.22
CA LYS A 134 1.65 -11.35 2.35
C LYS A 134 1.68 -9.88 1.91
N LYS A 135 2.26 -9.60 0.74
CA LYS A 135 2.32 -8.24 0.16
C LYS A 135 0.95 -7.76 -0.28
N ILE A 136 0.17 -8.63 -0.94
CA ILE A 136 -1.22 -8.34 -1.32
C ILE A 136 -2.07 -8.03 -0.08
N MET A 137 -1.94 -8.82 0.98
CA MET A 137 -2.66 -8.58 2.22
C MET A 137 -2.21 -7.29 2.92
N GLY A 138 -0.95 -6.88 2.78
CA GLY A 138 -0.46 -5.58 3.25
C GLY A 138 -1.00 -4.41 2.45
N CYS A 139 -1.19 -4.59 1.13
CA CYS A 139 -1.74 -3.60 0.22
C CYS A 139 -3.20 -3.25 0.48
N ILE A 140 -4.00 -4.17 1.05
CA ILE A 140 -5.42 -3.97 1.34
C ILE A 140 -5.71 -3.53 2.79
N LYS A 141 -4.66 -3.30 3.60
CA LYS A 141 -4.81 -2.66 4.91
C LYS A 141 -5.14 -1.18 4.75
#